data_AF-A0A7K3WSF1-F1
#
_entry.id   AF-A0A7K3WSF1-F1
#
_cell.length_a   1.000
_cell.length_b   1.000
_cell.length_c   1.000
_cell.angle_alpha   90.00
_cell.angle_beta   90.00
_cell.angle_gamma   90.00
#
_symmetry.space_group_name_H-M   'P 1'
#
loop_
_entity.id
_entity.type
_entity.pdbx_description
1 polymer ?
#
loop_
_entity_poly.entity_id
_entity_poly.type
_entity_poly.pdbx_seq_one_letter_code
_entity_poly.pdbx_strand_id
1 'polypeptide(L)'
;MSDPTAGMRSGYAESQGIKRTSKAKFGQAKGIQAKVNKAVVMHFLLFLLIGILMGLAVFIPFYTTSSYSVLKTLFIGFFVLGLLLGHWHKTRMLKKIDWAPSGKFFPRFFLSLAVYLAVFSGILLMLMVLPKIIPSYVSETNFSISALLAASTISILLPFLINEAFEYAAEIESKEYKYWEFPQNYIEKQPTWNRDRVIYSNLNFRRKENENFVTTVKVKLPKEANFGELIYLFMRDYNENRSPENPIGELTPQQGTLGWFFKTENSGITKVLKKKRFIDTELTVEDNGIQEDCHIYFERIQNQDY
;
A
#
# COMPACT_ATOMS: atom_id res chain seq x y z
N MET A 1 67.00 -16.53 8.90
CA MET A 1 66.62 -15.14 8.54
C MET A 1 65.43 -15.22 7.61
N SER A 2 64.22 -14.96 8.12
CA SER A 2 63.01 -14.87 7.32
C SER A 2 62.95 -13.50 6.64
N ASP A 3 62.74 -13.48 5.33
CA ASP A 3 62.67 -12.26 4.52
C ASP A 3 61.44 -11.42 4.92
N PRO A 4 61.62 -10.21 5.49
CA PRO A 4 60.52 -9.37 5.95
C PRO A 4 59.70 -8.75 4.80
N THR A 5 60.11 -8.93 3.53
CA THR A 5 59.42 -8.36 2.37
C THR A 5 58.35 -9.29 1.77
N ALA A 6 58.32 -10.57 2.17
CA ALA A 6 57.36 -11.55 1.66
C ALA A 6 55.89 -11.18 1.97
N GLY A 7 55.62 -10.64 3.17
CA GLY A 7 54.28 -10.18 3.56
C GLY A 7 53.79 -8.95 2.79
N MET A 8 54.69 -8.02 2.46
CA MET A 8 54.34 -6.81 1.70
C MET A 8 54.04 -7.09 0.23
N ARG A 9 54.70 -8.07 -0.39
CA ARG A 9 54.41 -8.49 -1.78
C ARG A 9 53.05 -9.18 -1.91
N SER A 10 52.61 -9.91 -0.88
CA SER A 10 51.29 -10.56 -0.82
C SER A 10 50.14 -9.53 -0.83
N GLY A 11 50.19 -8.52 0.05
CA GLY A 11 49.14 -7.50 0.13
C GLY A 11 49.04 -6.59 -1.10
N TYR A 12 50.16 -6.34 -1.80
CA TYR A 12 50.14 -5.60 -3.06
C TYR A 12 49.52 -6.40 -4.22
N ALA A 13 49.77 -7.71 -4.29
CA ALA A 13 49.14 -8.57 -5.29
C ALA A 13 47.62 -8.72 -5.04
N GLU A 14 47.22 -8.83 -3.78
CA GLU A 14 45.83 -8.96 -3.37
C GLU A 14 45.03 -7.66 -3.61
N SER A 15 45.59 -6.50 -3.28
CA SER A 15 44.95 -5.20 -3.54
C SER A 15 44.82 -4.87 -5.04
N GLN A 16 45.76 -5.31 -5.88
CA GLN A 16 45.65 -5.20 -7.35
C GLN A 16 44.63 -6.18 -7.94
N GLY A 17 44.51 -7.38 -7.36
CA GLY A 17 43.45 -8.35 -7.69
C GLY A 17 42.04 -7.83 -7.38
N ILE A 18 41.87 -7.19 -6.21
CA ILE A 18 40.61 -6.55 -5.81
C ILE A 18 40.26 -5.36 -6.72
N LYS A 19 41.24 -4.54 -7.12
CA LYS A 19 41.02 -3.43 -8.07
C LYS A 19 40.70 -3.92 -9.50
N ARG A 20 41.26 -5.04 -9.94
CA ARG A 20 40.94 -5.65 -11.25
C ARG A 20 39.55 -6.29 -11.24
N THR A 21 39.15 -6.94 -10.16
CA THR A 21 37.79 -7.50 -10.02
C THR A 21 36.72 -6.42 -9.87
N SER A 22 37.00 -5.30 -9.19
CA SER A 22 36.07 -4.16 -9.14
C SER A 22 35.93 -3.45 -10.49
N LYS A 23 37.03 -3.23 -11.23
CA LYS A 23 36.97 -2.71 -12.62
C LYS A 23 36.30 -3.69 -13.59
N ALA A 24 36.45 -5.00 -13.40
CA ALA A 24 35.74 -6.00 -14.20
C ALA A 24 34.23 -6.03 -13.90
N LYS A 25 33.82 -5.82 -12.64
CA LYS A 25 32.40 -5.65 -12.27
C LYS A 25 31.80 -4.33 -12.78
N PHE A 26 32.60 -3.26 -12.86
CA PHE A 26 32.16 -1.99 -13.47
C PHE A 26 32.19 -1.99 -15.01
N GLY A 27 33.05 -2.81 -15.64
CA GLY A 27 33.08 -3.01 -17.10
C GLY A 27 31.95 -3.89 -17.65
N GLN A 28 31.19 -4.55 -16.78
CA GLN A 28 29.99 -5.32 -17.13
C GLN A 28 28.68 -4.54 -16.90
N ALA A 29 28.73 -3.22 -16.72
CA ALA A 29 27.61 -2.37 -17.10
C ALA A 29 27.55 -2.28 -18.65
N LYS A 30 27.42 -3.44 -19.31
CA LYS A 30 26.91 -3.50 -20.68
C LYS A 30 25.60 -2.75 -20.63
N GLY A 31 25.55 -1.62 -21.33
CA GLY A 31 24.37 -0.78 -21.40
C GLY A 31 23.15 -1.65 -21.58
N ILE A 32 22.25 -1.63 -20.59
CA ILE A 32 20.88 -2.05 -20.79
C ILE A 32 20.33 -1.00 -21.76
N GLN A 33 20.59 -1.18 -23.05
CA GLN A 33 19.78 -0.55 -24.08
C GLN A 33 18.41 -1.20 -23.91
N ALA A 34 17.60 -0.60 -23.03
CA ALA A 34 16.20 -0.94 -22.89
C ALA A 34 15.63 -0.82 -24.30
N LYS A 35 15.26 -1.97 -24.88
CA LYS A 35 14.71 -2.02 -26.23
C LYS A 35 13.47 -1.13 -26.23
N VAL A 36 13.60 0.05 -26.83
CA VAL A 36 12.55 1.06 -26.81
C VAL A 36 11.32 0.48 -27.48
N ASN A 37 10.22 0.40 -26.72
CA ASN A 37 8.98 -0.11 -27.25
C ASN A 37 8.37 0.94 -28.20
N LYS A 38 8.41 0.67 -29.51
CA LYS A 38 7.90 1.58 -30.56
C LYS A 38 6.45 1.99 -30.32
N ALA A 39 5.62 1.09 -29.79
CA ALA A 39 4.21 1.40 -29.50
C ALA A 39 4.06 2.42 -28.38
N VAL A 40 4.88 2.33 -27.32
CA VAL A 40 4.92 3.30 -26.22
C VAL A 40 5.33 4.68 -26.73
N VAL A 41 6.38 4.74 -27.56
CA VAL A 41 6.87 6.00 -28.14
C VAL A 41 5.84 6.62 -29.08
N MET A 42 5.24 5.83 -29.97
CA MET A 42 4.22 6.33 -30.89
C MET A 42 2.99 6.83 -30.14
N HIS A 43 2.58 6.14 -29.07
CA HIS A 43 1.49 6.58 -28.19
C HIS A 43 1.82 7.89 -27.49
N PHE A 44 3.03 8.04 -26.96
CA PHE A 44 3.49 9.29 -26.36
C PHE A 44 3.48 10.46 -27.38
N LEU A 45 4.03 10.24 -28.57
CA LEU A 45 4.06 11.26 -29.64
C LEU A 45 2.65 11.66 -30.09
N LEU A 46 1.72 10.71 -30.14
CA LEU A 46 0.32 10.99 -30.47
C LEU A 46 -0.33 11.92 -29.43
N PHE A 47 -0.10 11.68 -28.14
CA PHE A 47 -0.65 12.53 -27.08
C PHE A 47 0.06 13.90 -27.02
N LEU A 48 1.35 13.96 -27.34
CA LEU A 48 2.05 15.23 -27.53
C LEU A 48 1.43 16.04 -28.68
N LEU A 49 1.18 15.40 -29.82
CA LEU A 49 0.52 16.03 -30.97
C LEU A 49 -0.90 16.53 -30.59
N ILE A 50 -1.67 15.75 -29.84
CA ILE A 50 -2.98 16.17 -29.34
C ILE A 50 -2.85 17.41 -28.45
N GLY A 51 -1.89 17.44 -27.52
CA GLY A 51 -1.64 18.62 -26.68
C GLY A 51 -1.29 19.86 -27.50
N ILE A 52 -0.47 19.70 -28.54
CA ILE A 52 -0.16 20.77 -29.50
C ILE A 52 -1.43 21.27 -30.19
N LEU A 53 -2.26 20.36 -30.74
CA LEU A 53 -3.49 20.73 -31.41
C LEU A 53 -4.49 21.43 -30.47
N MET A 54 -4.58 20.99 -29.22
CA MET A 54 -5.40 21.64 -28.19
C MET A 54 -4.91 23.06 -27.89
N GLY A 55 -3.60 23.24 -27.70
CA GLY A 55 -3.01 24.57 -27.48
C GLY A 55 -3.22 25.50 -28.67
N LEU A 56 -3.09 24.99 -29.90
CA LEU A 56 -3.35 25.74 -31.12
C LEU A 56 -4.82 26.15 -31.26
N ALA A 57 -5.75 25.23 -30.97
CA ALA A 57 -7.19 25.46 -31.09
C ALA A 57 -7.69 26.60 -30.18
N VAL A 58 -7.06 26.78 -29.02
CA VAL A 58 -7.43 27.82 -28.05
C VAL A 58 -6.53 29.06 -28.11
N PHE A 59 -5.52 29.07 -28.99
CA PHE A 59 -4.52 30.13 -29.03
C PHE A 59 -5.14 31.52 -29.25
N ILE A 60 -5.97 31.65 -30.30
CA ILE A 60 -6.64 32.91 -30.61
C ILE A 60 -7.54 33.36 -29.45
N PRO A 61 -8.55 32.58 -29.00
CA PRO A 61 -9.45 33.04 -27.94
C PRO A 61 -8.73 33.31 -26.61
N PHE A 62 -7.62 32.62 -26.33
CA PHE A 62 -6.80 32.87 -25.14
C PHE A 62 -6.13 34.25 -25.17
N TYR A 63 -5.61 34.69 -26.33
CA TYR A 63 -4.90 35.96 -26.46
C TYR A 63 -5.78 37.14 -26.89
N THR A 64 -6.90 36.90 -27.56
CA THR A 64 -7.81 37.98 -28.00
C THR A 64 -8.86 38.34 -26.97
N THR A 65 -9.17 37.45 -26.03
CA THR A 65 -10.31 37.62 -25.13
C THR A 65 -9.90 37.46 -23.67
N SER A 66 -9.55 38.58 -23.03
CA SER A 66 -9.19 38.65 -21.61
C SER A 66 -10.39 38.52 -20.65
N SER A 67 -11.51 37.94 -21.10
CA SER A 67 -12.68 37.74 -20.25
C SER A 67 -12.48 36.53 -19.36
N TYR A 68 -12.66 36.73 -18.06
CA TYR A 68 -12.64 35.65 -17.06
C TYR A 68 -13.60 34.50 -17.41
N SER A 69 -14.74 34.82 -18.04
CA SER A 69 -15.70 33.81 -18.50
C SER A 69 -15.10 32.87 -19.54
N VAL A 70 -14.34 33.41 -20.51
CA VAL A 70 -13.70 32.60 -21.56
C VAL A 70 -12.62 31.70 -20.98
N LEU A 71 -11.76 32.22 -20.10
CA LEU A 71 -10.72 31.42 -19.44
C LEU A 71 -11.33 30.26 -18.63
N LYS A 72 -12.44 30.50 -17.93
CA LYS A 72 -13.21 29.46 -17.23
C LYS A 72 -13.73 28.39 -18.19
N THR A 73 -14.33 28.79 -19.31
CA THR A 73 -14.85 27.85 -20.30
C THR A 73 -13.74 27.00 -20.91
N LEU A 74 -12.59 27.60 -21.23
CA LEU A 74 -11.42 26.88 -21.73
C LEU A 74 -10.89 25.88 -20.70
N PHE A 75 -10.81 26.28 -19.42
CA PHE A 75 -10.38 25.40 -18.34
C PHE A 75 -11.31 24.19 -18.19
N ILE A 76 -12.63 24.42 -18.15
CA ILE A 76 -13.62 23.34 -18.06
C ILE A 76 -13.56 22.44 -19.31
N GLY A 77 -13.43 23.04 -20.50
CA GLY A 77 -13.31 22.32 -21.75
C GLY A 77 -12.11 21.38 -21.77
N PHE A 78 -10.93 21.86 -21.35
CA PHE A 78 -9.73 21.04 -21.24
C PHE A 78 -9.84 19.96 -20.16
N PHE A 79 -10.52 20.25 -19.05
CA PHE A 79 -10.80 19.25 -18.03
C PHE A 79 -11.68 18.11 -18.57
N VAL A 80 -12.77 18.44 -19.28
CA VAL A 80 -13.68 17.45 -19.87
C VAL A 80 -12.97 16.65 -20.98
N LEU A 81 -12.23 17.32 -21.86
CA LEU A 81 -11.42 16.66 -22.89
C LEU A 81 -10.36 15.75 -22.27
N GLY A 82 -9.75 16.17 -21.17
CA GLY A 82 -8.79 15.37 -20.43
C GLY A 82 -9.41 14.08 -19.90
N LEU A 83 -10.63 14.11 -19.36
CA LEU A 83 -11.35 12.88 -18.98
C LEU A 83 -11.57 11.93 -20.16
N LEU A 84 -11.98 12.45 -21.32
CA LEU A 84 -12.19 11.64 -22.53
C LEU A 84 -10.87 11.03 -23.03
N LEU A 85 -9.80 11.82 -23.05
CA LEU A 85 -8.46 11.37 -23.42
C LEU A 85 -7.90 10.36 -22.42
N GLY A 86 -8.16 10.52 -21.13
CA GLY A 86 -7.79 9.57 -20.08
C GLY A 86 -8.52 8.23 -20.25
N HIS A 87 -9.82 8.27 -20.53
CA HIS A 87 -10.59 7.06 -20.83
C HIS A 87 -10.09 6.35 -22.10
N TRP A 88 -9.77 7.12 -23.15
CA TRP A 88 -9.19 6.59 -24.37
C TRP A 88 -7.78 6.03 -24.16
N HIS A 89 -6.94 6.71 -23.37
CA HIS A 89 -5.61 6.25 -22.98
C HIS A 89 -5.71 4.89 -22.29
N LYS A 90 -6.53 4.78 -21.24
CA LYS A 90 -6.79 3.53 -20.51
C LYS A 90 -7.18 2.39 -21.45
N THR A 91 -8.20 2.60 -22.28
CA THR A 91 -8.77 1.54 -23.14
C THR A 91 -7.81 1.05 -24.23
N ARG A 92 -7.03 1.95 -24.83
CA ARG A 92 -6.04 1.60 -25.87
C ARG A 92 -4.75 1.01 -25.29
N MET A 93 -4.29 1.53 -24.15
CA MET A 93 -3.00 1.18 -23.55
C MET A 93 -3.05 -0.17 -22.84
N LEU A 94 -4.06 -0.41 -22.01
CA LEU A 94 -4.18 -1.65 -21.23
C LEU A 94 -4.36 -2.89 -22.13
N LYS A 95 -4.82 -2.71 -23.38
CA LYS A 95 -5.07 -3.83 -24.31
C LYS A 95 -3.95 -4.12 -25.30
N LYS A 96 -3.05 -3.16 -25.61
CA LYS A 96 -2.07 -3.29 -26.71
C LYS A 96 -0.61 -3.36 -26.29
N ILE A 97 -0.28 -3.04 -25.03
CA ILE A 97 1.10 -3.00 -24.56
C ILE A 97 1.32 -4.25 -23.71
N ASP A 98 2.11 -5.22 -24.19
CA ASP A 98 2.24 -6.57 -23.60
C ASP A 98 2.59 -6.59 -22.10
N TRP A 99 3.31 -5.59 -21.61
CA TRP A 99 3.67 -5.48 -20.19
C TRP A 99 2.65 -4.71 -19.35
N ALA A 100 1.76 -3.94 -19.97
CA ALA A 100 0.74 -3.17 -19.24
C ALA A 100 -0.26 -4.09 -18.50
N PRO A 101 -0.68 -5.25 -19.02
CA PRO A 101 -1.50 -6.21 -18.27
C PRO A 101 -0.85 -6.82 -17.02
N SER A 102 0.45 -6.62 -16.77
CA SER A 102 1.22 -7.34 -15.73
C SER A 102 0.82 -7.10 -14.25
N GLY A 103 -0.33 -6.47 -13.97
CA GLY A 103 -0.84 -6.23 -12.62
C GLY A 103 -0.02 -5.24 -11.78
N LYS A 104 1.00 -4.60 -12.36
CA LYS A 104 1.89 -3.67 -11.63
C LYS A 104 1.40 -2.23 -11.77
N PHE A 105 0.97 -1.63 -10.65
CA PHE A 105 0.52 -0.23 -10.56
C PHE A 105 1.57 0.78 -11.07
N PHE A 106 2.79 0.76 -10.52
CA PHE A 106 3.78 1.82 -10.76
C PHE A 106 4.15 2.02 -12.24
N PRO A 107 4.45 0.97 -13.04
CA PRO A 107 4.70 1.14 -14.47
C PRO A 107 3.53 1.76 -15.24
N ARG A 108 2.29 1.39 -14.91
CA ARG A 108 1.08 1.97 -15.53
C ARG A 108 0.89 3.43 -15.14
N PHE A 109 1.12 3.74 -13.86
CA PHE A 109 1.07 5.10 -13.33
C PHE A 109 2.10 6.01 -14.01
N PHE A 110 3.36 5.59 -14.10
CA PHE A 110 4.40 6.42 -14.75
C PHE A 110 4.15 6.62 -16.24
N LEU A 111 3.58 5.65 -16.95
CA LEU A 111 3.19 5.85 -18.34
C LEU A 111 2.03 6.85 -18.46
N SER A 112 1.01 6.72 -17.61
CA SER A 112 -0.12 7.66 -17.56
C SER A 112 0.36 9.07 -17.23
N LEU A 113 1.33 9.20 -16.31
CA LEU A 113 1.98 10.45 -15.97
C LEU A 113 2.77 11.02 -17.15
N ALA A 114 3.52 10.19 -17.88
CA ALA A 114 4.24 10.63 -19.07
C ALA A 114 3.28 11.14 -20.16
N VAL A 115 2.14 10.49 -20.34
CA VAL A 115 1.08 10.92 -21.27
C VAL A 115 0.46 12.26 -20.86
N TYR A 116 0.16 12.44 -19.56
CA TYR A 116 -0.26 13.74 -19.04
C TYR A 116 0.79 14.81 -19.32
N LEU A 117 2.06 14.54 -19.03
CA LEU A 117 3.15 15.48 -19.28
C LEU A 117 3.32 15.80 -20.77
N ALA A 118 3.07 14.85 -21.67
CA ALA A 118 3.06 15.07 -23.12
C ALA A 118 1.98 16.09 -23.53
N VAL A 119 0.73 15.91 -23.05
CA VAL A 119 -0.36 16.84 -23.36
C VAL A 119 -0.09 18.20 -22.73
N PHE A 120 0.30 18.23 -21.46
CA PHE A 120 0.65 19.44 -20.72
C PHE A 120 1.73 20.25 -21.43
N SER A 121 2.83 19.60 -21.82
CA SER A 121 3.93 20.24 -22.53
C SER A 121 3.53 20.69 -23.94
N GLY A 122 2.71 19.93 -24.67
CA GLY A 122 2.20 20.32 -25.98
C GLY A 122 1.36 21.61 -25.94
N ILE A 123 0.48 21.73 -24.95
CA ILE A 123 -0.33 22.94 -24.72
C ILE A 123 0.57 24.12 -24.35
N LEU A 124 1.48 23.93 -23.39
CA LEU A 124 2.41 24.98 -22.98
C LEU A 124 3.30 25.46 -24.13
N LEU A 125 3.78 24.53 -24.96
CA LEU A 125 4.60 24.87 -26.12
C LEU A 125 3.84 25.84 -27.03
N MET A 126 2.58 25.55 -27.35
CA MET A 126 1.78 26.44 -28.21
C MET A 126 1.48 27.78 -27.54
N LEU A 127 1.09 27.78 -26.27
CA LEU A 127 0.73 29.01 -25.57
C LEU A 127 1.95 29.90 -25.24
N MET A 128 3.15 29.33 -25.10
CA MET A 128 4.36 30.09 -24.71
C MET A 128 5.28 30.43 -25.89
N VAL A 129 5.35 29.57 -26.92
CA VAL A 129 6.28 29.75 -28.05
C VAL A 129 5.64 30.56 -29.16
N LEU A 130 4.38 30.27 -29.51
CA LEU A 130 3.70 30.89 -30.64
C LEU A 130 3.51 32.43 -30.52
N PRO A 131 3.26 33.02 -29.34
CA PRO A 131 3.19 34.48 -29.18
C PRO A 131 4.53 35.19 -29.45
N LYS A 132 5.66 34.49 -29.25
CA LYS A 132 6.98 35.05 -29.54
C LYS A 132 7.27 35.10 -31.04
N ILE A 133 6.58 34.27 -31.83
CA ILE A 133 6.75 34.18 -33.28
C ILE A 133 5.80 35.16 -33.99
N ILE A 134 4.62 35.44 -33.43
CA ILE A 134 3.59 36.29 -34.04
C ILE A 134 3.57 37.66 -33.33
N PRO A 135 4.12 38.74 -33.92
CA PRO A 135 4.28 40.05 -33.27
C PRO A 135 2.96 40.65 -32.74
N SER A 136 1.84 40.36 -33.42
CA SER A 136 0.50 40.82 -33.04
C SER A 136 -0.01 40.26 -31.71
N TYR A 137 0.61 39.19 -31.20
CA TYR A 137 0.24 38.53 -29.94
C TYR A 137 1.35 38.60 -28.89
N VAL A 138 2.33 39.49 -29.08
CA VAL A 138 3.37 39.77 -28.07
C VAL A 138 2.72 40.53 -26.91
N SER A 139 2.03 39.80 -26.03
CA SER A 139 1.65 40.27 -24.71
C SER A 139 2.65 39.77 -23.67
N GLU A 140 2.62 40.35 -22.46
CA GLU A 140 3.27 39.75 -21.30
C GLU A 140 2.63 38.39 -21.04
N THR A 141 3.21 37.35 -21.64
CA THR A 141 2.75 35.98 -21.49
C THR A 141 2.83 35.57 -20.02
N ASN A 142 1.68 35.55 -19.35
CA ASN A 142 1.59 35.10 -17.97
C ASN A 142 1.73 33.57 -17.92
N PHE A 143 2.95 33.11 -17.66
CA PHE A 143 3.29 31.69 -17.47
C PHE A 143 2.29 31.01 -16.53
N SER A 144 1.92 31.67 -15.43
CA SER A 144 0.99 31.15 -14.42
C SER A 144 -0.38 30.79 -15.01
N ILE A 145 -0.96 31.63 -15.87
CA ILE A 145 -2.29 31.39 -16.46
C ILE A 145 -2.21 30.28 -17.52
N SER A 146 -1.16 30.29 -18.34
CA SER A 146 -0.95 29.25 -19.36
C SER A 146 -0.68 27.88 -18.74
N ALA A 147 0.10 27.85 -17.65
CA ALA A 147 0.35 26.65 -16.87
C ALA A 147 -0.91 26.16 -16.15
N LEU A 148 -1.74 27.05 -15.61
CA LEU A 148 -3.02 26.68 -15.00
C LEU A 148 -3.96 26.04 -16.03
N LEU A 149 -4.05 26.62 -17.22
CA LEU A 149 -4.86 26.07 -18.30
C LEU A 149 -4.34 24.70 -18.75
N ALA A 150 -3.02 24.55 -18.96
CA ALA A 150 -2.43 23.24 -19.26
C ALA A 150 -2.65 22.22 -18.14
N ALA A 151 -2.54 22.65 -16.87
CA ALA A 151 -2.73 21.79 -15.69
C ALA A 151 -4.17 21.25 -15.56
N SER A 152 -5.17 21.89 -16.14
CA SER A 152 -6.55 21.37 -16.17
C SER A 152 -6.66 19.98 -16.84
N THR A 153 -5.68 19.62 -17.69
CA THR A 153 -5.57 18.30 -18.31
C THR A 153 -5.10 17.20 -17.36
N ILE A 154 -4.85 17.51 -16.07
CA ILE A 154 -4.57 16.50 -15.03
C ILE A 154 -5.71 15.48 -14.90
N SER A 155 -6.92 15.86 -15.32
CA SER A 155 -8.08 14.98 -15.49
C SER A 155 -7.81 13.74 -16.36
N ILE A 156 -6.80 13.74 -17.23
CA ILE A 156 -6.34 12.56 -17.98
C ILE A 156 -5.98 11.40 -17.05
N LEU A 157 -5.49 11.68 -15.84
CA LEU A 157 -5.11 10.65 -14.86
C LEU A 157 -6.32 10.04 -14.15
N LEU A 158 -7.47 10.74 -14.08
CA LEU A 158 -8.61 10.33 -13.27
C LEU A 158 -9.21 8.98 -13.72
N PRO A 159 -9.50 8.72 -15.01
CA PRO A 159 -10.04 7.44 -15.44
C PRO A 159 -9.13 6.25 -15.12
N PHE A 160 -7.81 6.45 -15.13
CA PHE A 160 -6.83 5.45 -14.72
C PHE A 160 -6.89 5.21 -13.20
N LEU A 161 -6.79 6.28 -12.40
CA LEU A 161 -6.77 6.19 -10.94
C LEU A 161 -8.05 5.59 -10.37
N ILE A 162 -9.22 5.99 -10.89
CA ILE A 162 -10.51 5.45 -10.49
C ILE A 162 -10.59 3.95 -10.78
N ASN A 163 -10.08 3.52 -11.94
CA ASN A 163 -10.09 2.11 -12.30
C ASN A 163 -9.17 1.27 -11.42
N GLU A 164 -7.94 1.73 -11.18
CA GLU A 164 -7.02 1.02 -10.29
C GLU A 164 -7.57 0.98 -8.86
N ALA A 165 -8.17 2.07 -8.36
CA ALA A 165 -8.84 2.07 -7.07
C ALA A 165 -10.00 1.08 -7.00
N PHE A 166 -10.78 0.96 -8.08
CA PHE A 166 -11.87 -0.03 -8.18
C PHE A 166 -11.34 -1.47 -8.21
N GLU A 167 -10.31 -1.75 -9.01
CA GLU A 167 -9.67 -3.08 -9.07
C GLU A 167 -9.12 -3.48 -7.69
N TYR A 168 -8.39 -2.56 -7.03
CA TYR A 168 -7.90 -2.80 -5.68
C TYR A 168 -9.01 -2.99 -4.65
N ALA A 169 -10.11 -2.23 -4.75
CA ALA A 169 -11.24 -2.40 -3.85
C ALA A 169 -11.97 -3.73 -4.08
N ALA A 170 -12.07 -4.18 -5.33
CA ALA A 170 -12.68 -5.45 -5.70
C ALA A 170 -11.80 -6.66 -5.32
N GLU A 171 -10.48 -6.50 -5.27
CA GLU A 171 -9.54 -7.52 -4.78
C GLU A 171 -9.56 -7.71 -3.26
N ILE A 172 -10.22 -6.82 -2.49
CA ILE A 172 -10.37 -7.00 -1.05
C ILE A 172 -11.35 -8.13 -0.80
N GLU A 173 -10.84 -9.36 -0.64
CA GLU A 173 -11.62 -10.46 -0.08
C GLU A 173 -12.12 -10.06 1.32
N SER A 174 -13.42 -10.28 1.58
CA SER A 174 -13.97 -10.20 2.93
C SER A 174 -13.32 -11.28 3.77
N LYS A 175 -12.39 -10.89 4.64
CA LYS A 175 -11.83 -11.83 5.62
C LYS A 175 -12.94 -12.26 6.56
N GLU A 176 -13.48 -13.45 6.36
CA GLU A 176 -14.31 -14.11 7.33
C GLU A 176 -13.41 -14.51 8.50
N TYR A 177 -13.60 -13.86 9.65
CA TYR A 177 -12.90 -14.22 10.87
C TYR A 177 -13.75 -15.26 11.61
N LYS A 178 -13.16 -16.42 11.88
CA LYS A 178 -13.81 -17.42 12.73
C LYS A 178 -13.85 -16.90 14.16
N TYR A 179 -15.05 -16.77 14.71
CA TYR A 179 -15.22 -16.48 16.12
C TYR A 179 -14.91 -17.72 16.94
N TRP A 180 -14.29 -17.51 18.09
CA TRP A 180 -14.06 -18.56 19.07
C TRP A 180 -15.18 -18.54 20.10
N GLU A 181 -15.80 -19.69 20.32
CA GLU A 181 -16.85 -19.86 21.32
C GLU A 181 -16.27 -20.63 22.50
N PHE A 182 -16.70 -20.28 23.73
CA PHE A 182 -16.29 -21.02 24.90
C PHE A 182 -16.92 -22.43 24.88
N PRO A 183 -16.12 -23.50 24.77
CA PRO A 183 -16.66 -24.86 24.64
C PRO A 183 -17.29 -25.33 25.96
N GLN A 184 -18.57 -25.71 25.93
CA GLN A 184 -19.27 -26.23 27.13
C GLN A 184 -18.83 -27.65 27.51
N ASN A 185 -18.56 -28.50 26.51
CA ASN A 185 -18.20 -29.90 26.70
C ASN A 185 -16.74 -30.15 26.30
N TYR A 186 -15.82 -29.30 26.75
CA TYR A 186 -14.41 -29.48 26.46
C TYR A 186 -13.85 -30.66 27.25
N ILE A 187 -13.40 -31.69 26.54
CA ILE A 187 -12.64 -32.79 27.14
C ILE A 187 -11.18 -32.36 27.20
N GLU A 188 -10.70 -32.07 28.41
CA GLU A 188 -9.30 -31.78 28.62
C GLU A 188 -8.42 -32.94 28.18
N LYS A 189 -7.59 -32.68 27.18
CA LYS A 189 -6.54 -33.60 26.77
C LYS A 189 -5.32 -33.36 27.63
N GLN A 190 -4.54 -34.41 27.87
CA GLN A 190 -3.22 -34.20 28.44
C GLN A 190 -2.40 -33.33 27.47
N PRO A 191 -1.73 -32.27 27.97
CA PRO A 191 -0.97 -31.38 27.12
C PRO A 191 0.15 -32.15 26.43
N THR A 192 0.12 -32.21 25.11
CA THR A 192 1.13 -32.87 24.28
C THR A 192 2.30 -31.95 23.92
N TRP A 193 2.20 -30.67 24.25
CA TRP A 193 3.17 -29.63 23.90
C TRP A 193 4.36 -29.60 24.88
N ASN A 194 5.53 -29.21 24.37
CA ASN A 194 6.73 -29.09 25.18
C ASN A 194 6.63 -27.89 26.14
N ARG A 195 6.72 -28.16 27.45
CA ARG A 195 6.61 -27.14 28.51
C ARG A 195 7.79 -26.19 28.60
N ASP A 196 8.92 -26.51 27.97
CA ASP A 196 10.14 -25.71 28.03
C ASP A 196 10.16 -24.57 27.00
N ARG A 197 9.34 -24.68 25.93
CA ARG A 197 9.25 -23.65 24.87
C ARG A 197 8.07 -22.71 25.12
N VAL A 198 8.25 -21.76 26.04
CA VAL A 198 7.23 -20.76 26.40
C VAL A 198 7.64 -19.33 26.02
N ILE A 199 6.64 -18.49 25.82
CA ILE A 199 6.76 -17.03 25.76
C ILE A 199 5.89 -16.40 26.83
N TYR A 200 6.24 -15.20 27.30
CA TYR A 200 5.36 -14.42 28.15
C TYR A 200 4.63 -13.37 27.34
N SER A 201 3.32 -13.21 27.58
CA SER A 201 2.49 -12.22 26.89
C SER A 201 1.45 -11.63 27.83
N ASN A 202 0.91 -10.47 27.46
CA ASN A 202 -0.11 -9.77 28.23
C ASN A 202 -1.49 -10.02 27.62
N LEU A 203 -2.36 -10.71 28.34
CA LEU A 203 -3.77 -10.85 27.97
C LEU A 203 -4.56 -9.67 28.54
N ASN A 204 -5.28 -8.98 27.67
CA ASN A 204 -6.06 -7.78 27.99
C ASN A 204 -7.53 -8.06 27.70
N PHE A 205 -8.37 -8.10 28.73
CA PHE A 205 -9.77 -8.46 28.61
C PHE A 205 -10.64 -7.64 29.56
N ARG A 206 -11.92 -7.48 29.21
CA ARG A 206 -12.95 -6.95 30.11
C ARG A 206 -13.69 -8.11 30.75
N ARG A 207 -13.96 -8.07 32.06
CA ARG A 207 -14.61 -9.21 32.72
C ARG A 207 -16.09 -9.26 32.40
N LYS A 208 -16.74 -8.10 32.25
CA LYS A 208 -18.12 -7.94 31.78
C LYS A 208 -18.16 -7.07 30.52
N GLU A 209 -19.21 -7.20 29.71
CA GLU A 209 -19.35 -6.42 28.46
C GLU A 209 -19.33 -4.91 28.70
N ASN A 210 -20.11 -4.45 29.68
CA ASN A 210 -20.27 -3.03 30.04
C ASN A 210 -19.21 -2.52 31.03
N GLU A 211 -18.08 -3.21 31.17
CA GLU A 211 -17.01 -2.79 32.07
C GLU A 211 -16.04 -1.83 31.37
N ASN A 212 -15.82 -0.65 31.97
CA ASN A 212 -14.89 0.35 31.44
C ASN A 212 -13.42 -0.01 31.67
N PHE A 213 -13.13 -0.90 32.62
CA PHE A 213 -11.78 -1.27 32.99
C PHE A 213 -11.31 -2.50 32.23
N VAL A 214 -10.10 -2.41 31.67
CA VAL A 214 -9.41 -3.54 31.04
C VAL A 214 -8.53 -4.20 32.10
N THR A 215 -8.71 -5.50 32.29
CA THR A 215 -7.85 -6.33 33.13
C THR A 215 -6.69 -6.84 32.29
N THR A 216 -5.46 -6.66 32.78
CA THR A 216 -4.25 -7.17 32.13
C THR A 216 -3.62 -8.26 32.98
N VAL A 217 -3.44 -9.45 32.41
CA VAL A 217 -2.80 -10.59 33.07
C VAL A 217 -1.60 -11.05 32.24
N LYS A 218 -0.42 -11.12 32.87
CA LYS A 218 0.76 -11.72 32.26
C LYS A 218 0.65 -13.24 32.34
N VAL A 219 0.77 -13.91 31.21
CA VAL A 219 0.62 -15.37 31.09
C VAL A 219 1.83 -15.99 30.42
N LYS A 220 2.06 -17.28 30.71
CA LYS A 220 3.02 -18.14 30.01
C LYS A 220 2.27 -18.86 28.89
N LEU A 221 2.68 -18.64 27.65
CA LEU A 221 2.10 -19.28 26.47
C LEU A 221 3.13 -20.28 25.90
N PRO A 222 2.84 -21.58 25.91
CA PRO A 222 3.63 -22.56 25.18
C PRO A 222 3.52 -22.32 23.68
N LYS A 223 4.66 -22.26 22.99
CA LYS A 223 4.73 -21.93 21.55
C LYS A 223 3.97 -22.91 20.66
N GLU A 224 4.02 -24.18 21.02
CA GLU A 224 3.45 -25.31 20.24
C GLU A 224 1.98 -25.57 20.57
N ALA A 225 1.43 -24.94 21.61
CA ALA A 225 0.05 -25.17 22.02
C ALA A 225 -0.92 -24.40 21.11
N ASN A 226 -2.07 -25.04 20.83
CA ASN A 226 -3.18 -24.40 20.14
C ASN A 226 -3.69 -23.20 20.97
N PHE A 227 -3.91 -22.05 20.32
CA PHE A 227 -4.27 -20.84 21.03
C PHE A 227 -5.66 -20.94 21.69
N GLY A 228 -6.66 -21.50 21.01
CA GLY A 228 -8.01 -21.67 21.56
C GLY A 228 -8.05 -22.54 22.82
N GLU A 229 -7.26 -23.61 22.87
CA GLU A 229 -7.12 -24.46 24.07
C GLU A 229 -6.50 -23.68 25.24
N LEU A 230 -5.46 -22.88 24.99
CA LEU A 230 -4.84 -22.06 26.03
C LEU A 230 -5.80 -21.02 26.60
N ILE A 231 -6.63 -20.41 25.73
CA ILE A 231 -7.65 -19.45 26.16
C ILE A 231 -8.72 -20.13 27.02
N TYR A 232 -9.18 -21.31 26.63
CA TYR A 232 -10.12 -22.09 27.43
C TYR A 232 -9.57 -22.36 28.84
N LEU A 233 -8.35 -22.90 28.92
CA LEU A 233 -7.68 -23.21 30.19
C LEU A 233 -7.46 -21.95 31.02
N PHE A 234 -7.06 -20.85 30.38
CA PHE A 234 -6.87 -19.56 31.04
C PHE A 234 -8.17 -19.03 31.64
N MET A 235 -9.25 -18.97 30.86
CA MET A 235 -10.54 -18.44 31.34
C MET A 235 -11.10 -19.26 32.49
N ARG A 236 -10.97 -20.59 32.42
CA ARG A 236 -11.40 -21.48 33.50
C ARG A 236 -10.54 -21.31 34.76
N ASP A 237 -9.20 -21.37 34.64
CA ASP A 237 -8.30 -21.16 35.79
C ASP A 237 -8.49 -19.78 36.43
N TYR A 238 -8.73 -18.76 35.60
CA TYR A 238 -9.01 -17.41 36.08
C TYR A 238 -10.29 -17.36 36.92
N ASN A 239 -11.37 -17.98 36.44
CA ASN A 239 -12.66 -17.98 37.11
C ASN A 239 -12.69 -18.88 38.36
N GLU A 240 -12.02 -20.04 38.34
CA GLU A 240 -12.06 -21.00 39.44
C GLU A 240 -11.02 -20.70 40.53
N ASN A 241 -9.79 -20.39 40.13
CA ASN A 241 -8.66 -20.37 41.06
C ASN A 241 -8.11 -18.96 41.33
N ARG A 242 -8.06 -18.06 40.34
CA ARG A 242 -7.39 -16.76 40.50
C ARG A 242 -8.30 -15.64 40.96
N SER A 243 -9.53 -15.59 40.48
CA SER A 243 -10.47 -14.49 40.76
C SER A 243 -11.91 -14.98 40.85
N PRO A 244 -12.21 -15.94 41.76
CA PRO A 244 -13.56 -16.47 41.93
C PRO A 244 -14.57 -15.41 42.40
N GLU A 245 -14.12 -14.38 43.11
CA GLU A 245 -14.97 -13.26 43.55
C GLU A 245 -15.38 -12.33 42.40
N ASN A 246 -14.60 -12.29 41.31
CA ASN A 246 -14.82 -11.42 40.17
C ASN A 246 -14.52 -12.16 38.84
N PRO A 247 -15.33 -13.17 38.49
CA PRO A 247 -15.08 -13.99 37.31
C PRO A 247 -15.35 -13.22 36.01
N ILE A 248 -14.77 -13.74 34.92
CA ILE A 248 -15.17 -13.40 33.55
C ILE A 248 -16.60 -13.90 33.36
N GLY A 249 -17.55 -12.97 33.23
CA GLY A 249 -18.96 -13.26 33.05
C GLY A 249 -19.32 -13.60 31.60
N GLU A 250 -20.55 -14.11 31.41
CA GLU A 250 -21.15 -14.34 30.08
C GLU A 250 -20.25 -15.15 29.14
N LEU A 251 -19.77 -16.30 29.62
CA LEU A 251 -18.97 -17.23 28.80
C LEU A 251 -19.83 -17.95 27.76
N THR A 252 -21.12 -18.11 28.05
CA THR A 252 -22.12 -18.73 27.17
C THR A 252 -23.26 -17.74 26.95
N PRO A 253 -23.80 -17.63 25.73
CA PRO A 253 -24.94 -16.77 25.46
C PRO A 253 -26.20 -17.32 26.15
N GLN A 254 -26.99 -16.42 26.77
CA GLN A 254 -28.34 -16.76 27.22
C GLN A 254 -29.33 -16.82 26.04
N GLN A 255 -29.09 -15.98 25.01
CA GLN A 255 -29.76 -15.96 23.70
C GLN A 255 -28.74 -15.46 22.65
N GLY A 256 -28.61 -16.11 21.49
CA GLY A 256 -27.64 -15.77 20.43
C GLY A 256 -26.33 -16.54 20.51
N THR A 257 -25.32 -16.12 19.74
CA THR A 257 -23.95 -16.66 19.79
C THR A 257 -23.04 -15.61 20.43
N LEU A 258 -22.40 -15.94 21.57
CA LEU A 258 -21.32 -15.14 22.14
C LEU A 258 -20.01 -15.67 21.58
N GLY A 259 -19.43 -14.89 20.67
CA GLY A 259 -18.14 -15.18 20.07
C GLY A 259 -17.07 -14.27 20.64
N TRP A 260 -15.85 -14.76 20.68
CA TRP A 260 -14.66 -13.96 20.96
C TRP A 260 -13.80 -13.88 19.72
N PHE A 261 -13.21 -12.72 19.50
CA PHE A 261 -12.07 -12.59 18.60
C PHE A 261 -10.89 -12.03 19.37
N PHE A 262 -9.70 -12.45 18.95
CA PHE A 262 -8.46 -12.06 19.59
C PHE A 262 -7.61 -11.32 18.59
N LYS A 263 -6.96 -10.25 19.05
CA LYS A 263 -6.06 -9.46 18.23
C LYS A 263 -4.76 -9.18 18.97
N THR A 264 -3.66 -9.23 18.24
CA THR A 264 -2.39 -8.71 18.73
C THR A 264 -2.25 -7.24 18.34
N GLU A 265 -1.72 -6.46 19.26
CA GLU A 265 -1.18 -5.14 18.95
C GLU A 265 0.34 -5.21 18.96
N ASN A 266 0.96 -5.08 17.79
CA ASN A 266 2.41 -4.99 17.73
C ASN A 266 2.85 -3.62 18.28
N SER A 267 3.66 -3.65 19.34
CA SER A 267 4.27 -2.46 19.97
C SER A 267 5.51 -1.93 19.20
N GLY A 268 5.70 -2.34 17.94
CA GLY A 268 6.79 -1.89 17.08
C GLY A 268 6.52 -0.57 16.38
N ILE A 269 7.61 0.14 16.03
CA ILE A 269 7.65 1.50 15.47
C ILE A 269 6.70 1.63 14.28
N THR A 270 5.51 2.19 14.52
CA THR A 270 4.83 3.30 13.82
C THR A 270 3.32 3.15 14.06
N LYS A 271 2.72 4.02 14.89
CA LYS A 271 1.26 4.06 15.16
C LYS A 271 0.40 4.12 13.88
N VAL A 272 0.96 4.56 12.76
CA VAL A 272 0.31 4.76 11.46
C VAL A 272 0.19 3.46 10.64
N LEU A 273 1.01 2.44 10.92
CA LEU A 273 1.04 1.17 10.20
C LEU A 273 0.71 -0.04 11.10
N LYS A 274 -0.06 0.18 12.17
CA LYS A 274 -0.52 -0.88 13.07
C LYS A 274 -1.49 -1.81 12.33
N LYS A 275 -0.94 -2.84 11.68
CA LYS A 275 -1.75 -3.96 11.18
C LYS A 275 -2.24 -4.72 12.40
N LYS A 276 -3.49 -4.48 12.80
CA LYS A 276 -4.19 -5.36 13.75
C LYS A 276 -4.16 -6.76 13.16
N ARG A 277 -3.54 -7.71 13.85
CA ARG A 277 -3.50 -9.10 13.41
C ARG A 277 -4.48 -9.87 14.27
N PHE A 278 -5.51 -10.40 13.63
CA PHE A 278 -6.41 -11.34 14.28
C PHE A 278 -5.66 -12.66 14.50
N ILE A 279 -5.91 -13.27 15.66
CA ILE A 279 -5.35 -14.56 16.03
C ILE A 279 -6.35 -15.62 15.62
N ASP A 280 -5.88 -16.63 14.90
CA ASP A 280 -6.64 -17.83 14.60
C ASP A 280 -6.52 -18.81 15.77
N THR A 281 -7.65 -19.14 16.37
CA THR A 281 -7.71 -20.02 17.53
C THR A 281 -7.42 -21.49 17.20
N GLU A 282 -7.45 -21.88 15.92
CA GLU A 282 -7.11 -23.23 15.47
C GLU A 282 -5.60 -23.42 15.27
N LEU A 283 -4.85 -22.34 15.19
CA LEU A 283 -3.40 -22.34 15.03
C LEU A 283 -2.66 -22.30 16.37
N THR A 284 -1.39 -22.70 16.35
CA THR A 284 -0.51 -22.62 17.51
C THR A 284 -0.12 -21.16 17.82
N VAL A 285 0.43 -20.92 19.02
CA VAL A 285 0.96 -19.61 19.40
C VAL A 285 2.08 -19.16 18.44
N GLU A 286 2.95 -20.09 18.04
CA GLU A 286 4.05 -19.84 17.09
C GLU A 286 3.53 -19.57 15.67
N ASP A 287 2.54 -20.33 15.19
CA ASP A 287 1.97 -20.16 13.84
C ASP A 287 1.17 -18.85 13.70
N ASN A 288 0.54 -18.40 14.79
CA ASN A 288 -0.06 -17.07 14.87
C ASN A 288 0.98 -15.93 14.84
N GLY A 289 2.27 -16.26 15.02
CA GLY A 289 3.37 -15.31 15.09
C GLY A 289 3.31 -14.43 16.35
N ILE A 290 2.79 -14.96 17.46
CA ILE A 290 2.76 -14.27 18.75
C ILE A 290 4.19 -14.20 19.30
N GLN A 291 4.60 -13.00 19.71
CA GLN A 291 5.96 -12.73 20.19
C GLN A 291 5.98 -12.44 21.69
N GLU A 292 7.18 -12.49 22.27
CA GLU A 292 7.42 -12.11 23.67
C GLU A 292 6.92 -10.68 23.96
N ASP A 293 6.34 -10.50 25.14
CA ASP A 293 5.75 -9.23 25.64
C ASP A 293 4.69 -8.61 24.69
N CYS A 294 4.08 -9.41 23.82
CA CYS A 294 2.96 -8.97 22.99
C CYS A 294 1.69 -8.71 23.82
N HIS A 295 0.90 -7.71 23.42
CA HIS A 295 -0.42 -7.44 23.98
C HIS A 295 -1.50 -8.10 23.14
N ILE A 296 -2.21 -9.04 23.75
CA ILE A 296 -3.33 -9.77 23.16
C ILE A 296 -4.62 -9.21 23.76
N TYR A 297 -5.54 -8.78 22.91
CA TYR A 297 -6.84 -8.22 23.32
C TYR A 297 -7.97 -9.18 23.01
N PHE A 298 -8.87 -9.30 23.97
CA PHE A 298 -10.05 -10.17 23.94
C PHE A 298 -11.25 -9.28 23.73
N GLU A 299 -11.92 -9.44 22.60
CA GLU A 299 -13.13 -8.68 22.31
C GLU A 299 -14.30 -9.63 22.12
N ARG A 300 -15.36 -9.39 22.88
CA ARG A 300 -16.63 -10.10 22.76
C ARG A 300 -17.40 -9.55 21.58
N ILE A 301 -18.13 -10.43 20.91
CA ILE A 301 -19.17 -10.11 19.94
C ILE A 301 -20.45 -10.78 20.42
N GLN A 302 -21.48 -9.98 20.61
CA GLN A 302 -22.85 -10.46 20.69
C GLN A 302 -23.44 -10.40 19.28
N ASN A 303 -23.82 -11.56 18.73
CA ASN A 303 -24.69 -11.59 17.56
C ASN A 303 -26.09 -11.17 18.01
N GLN A 304 -26.43 -9.87 17.89
CA GLN A 304 -27.81 -9.39 18.00
C GLN A 304 -28.46 -9.10 16.64
N ASP A 305 -27.72 -9.05 15.55
CA ASP A 305 -28.27 -8.67 14.24
C ASP A 305 -27.72 -9.57 13.12
N TYR A 306 -28.47 -10.64 12.82
CA TYR A 306 -28.68 -11.16 11.47
C TYR A 306 -30.17 -11.26 11.22
#